data_AF-A0A350QEH7-F1
#
_entry.id   AF-A0A350QEH7-F1
#
_cell.length_a   1.000
_cell.length_b   1.000
_cell.length_c   1.000
_cell.angle_alpha   90.00
_cell.angle_beta   90.00
_cell.angle_gamma   90.00
#
_symmetry.space_group_name_H-M   'P 1'
#
loop_
_entity.id
_entity.type
_entity.pdbx_description
1 polymer ?
#
loop_
_entity_poly.entity_id
_entity_poly.type
_entity_poly.pdbx_seq_one_letter_code
_entity_poly.pdbx_strand_id
1 'polypeptide(L)'
;MKYLFLILVVVAFSVTAQESTCYGTTSDGRLANGVKLSYAGPNFVGYSTVARLAGRTYVHSQVDKIIVAAYKDLETSQPGKVFKYAETGYKEGGRFKPHKTHRNGLSVDFMVPVIDETGQSVHLPTSPLNKFGYNIEFSSNGEYKNYTIDYEAMAAHIIALHRAAKRQGHDLWRVIFDSELQPNLLKSKYGEYLAQNIQFSKKRSWVRHDEHYHVDFEIPCN
;
A
#
# COMPACT_ATOMS: atom_id res chain seq x y z
N MET A 1 23.02 7.60 -62.18
CA MET A 1 22.33 8.05 -60.95
C MET A 1 22.49 6.97 -59.89
N LYS A 2 23.35 7.17 -58.88
CA LYS A 2 23.52 6.24 -57.75
C LYS A 2 22.71 6.77 -56.58
N TYR A 3 21.61 6.11 -56.25
CA TYR A 3 20.82 6.41 -55.07
C TYR A 3 21.52 5.82 -53.84
N LEU A 4 22.02 6.68 -52.96
CA LEU A 4 22.60 6.29 -51.68
C LEU A 4 21.44 6.14 -50.68
N PHE A 5 21.07 4.89 -50.37
CA PHE A 5 20.10 4.59 -49.32
C PHE A 5 20.78 4.75 -47.96
N LEU A 6 20.42 5.79 -47.21
CA LEU A 6 20.85 5.98 -45.83
C LEU A 6 19.95 5.15 -44.92
N ILE A 7 20.47 4.03 -44.39
CA ILE A 7 19.77 3.21 -43.39
C ILE A 7 19.90 3.90 -42.04
N LEU A 8 18.79 4.44 -41.52
CA LEU A 8 18.71 5.01 -40.18
C LEU A 8 18.55 3.87 -39.16
N VAL A 9 19.64 3.51 -38.48
CA VAL A 9 19.60 2.56 -37.37
C VAL A 9 19.12 3.30 -36.11
N VAL A 10 17.86 3.06 -35.72
CA VAL A 10 17.32 3.56 -34.45
C VAL A 10 17.79 2.62 -33.34
N VAL A 11 18.83 3.02 -32.62
CA VAL A 11 19.27 2.33 -31.40
C VAL A 11 18.31 2.69 -30.28
N ALA A 12 17.47 1.74 -29.86
CA ALA A 12 16.61 1.89 -28.70
C ALA A 12 17.46 1.82 -27.43
N PHE A 13 17.73 2.96 -26.80
CA PHE A 13 18.35 2.99 -25.47
C PHE A 13 17.31 2.57 -24.43
N SER A 14 17.48 1.37 -23.87
CA SER A 14 16.72 0.94 -22.69
C SER A 14 17.15 1.76 -21.49
N VAL A 15 16.39 2.80 -21.14
CA VAL A 15 16.57 3.52 -19.87
C VAL A 15 16.13 2.59 -18.74
N THR A 16 17.08 1.94 -18.09
CA THR A 16 16.80 1.17 -16.87
C THR A 16 16.54 2.16 -15.74
N ALA A 17 15.33 2.15 -15.17
CA ALA A 17 15.03 2.94 -13.99
C ALA A 17 16.01 2.55 -12.87
N GLN A 18 16.68 3.54 -12.28
CA GLN A 18 17.63 3.31 -11.21
C GLN A 18 16.93 2.69 -9.99
N GLU A 19 17.50 1.63 -9.45
CA GLU A 19 16.97 1.00 -8.25
C GLU A 19 17.09 1.94 -7.04
N SER A 20 16.07 1.92 -6.18
CA SER A 20 16.11 2.66 -4.92
C SER A 20 17.11 2.05 -3.95
N THR A 21 17.55 2.84 -2.98
CA THR A 21 18.32 2.34 -1.83
C THR A 21 17.73 2.95 -0.58
N CYS A 22 17.22 2.10 0.32
CA CYS A 22 16.80 2.53 1.65
C CYS A 22 17.99 2.52 2.61
N TYR A 23 17.93 3.40 3.62
CA TYR A 23 18.93 3.47 4.68
C TYR A 23 18.25 3.53 6.05
N GLY A 24 18.88 2.93 7.05
CA GLY A 24 18.40 2.94 8.42
C GLY A 24 17.04 2.23 8.58
N THR A 25 16.22 2.71 9.51
CA THR A 25 14.95 2.06 9.90
C THR A 25 13.74 2.84 9.43
N THR A 26 12.54 2.25 9.57
CA THR A 26 11.28 2.93 9.20
C THR A 26 11.03 4.19 10.03
N SER A 27 11.57 4.29 11.25
CA SER A 27 11.45 5.46 12.15
C SER A 27 12.70 6.34 12.23
N ASP A 28 13.83 5.91 11.67
CA ASP A 28 15.01 6.73 11.48
C ASP A 28 15.80 6.29 10.25
N GLY A 29 15.44 6.87 9.11
CA GLY A 29 15.97 6.46 7.82
C GLY A 29 15.78 7.52 6.74
N ARG A 30 16.26 7.17 5.55
CA ARG A 30 16.14 7.95 4.31
C ARG A 30 16.04 7.02 3.11
N LEU A 31 15.70 7.58 1.96
CA LEU A 31 15.55 6.87 0.70
C LEU A 31 16.38 7.58 -0.38
N ALA A 32 17.12 6.83 -1.17
CA ALA A 32 17.69 7.31 -2.42
C ALA A 32 16.88 6.74 -3.59
N ASN A 33 16.69 7.57 -4.62
CA ASN A 33 15.95 7.23 -5.84
C ASN A 33 14.54 6.69 -5.56
N GLY A 34 13.83 7.29 -4.60
CA GLY A 34 12.45 6.91 -4.31
C GLY A 34 11.55 7.10 -5.53
N VAL A 35 10.65 6.16 -5.74
CA VAL A 35 9.71 6.16 -6.86
C VAL A 35 8.33 6.57 -6.39
N LYS A 36 7.62 7.35 -7.21
CA LYS A 36 6.26 7.77 -6.89
C LYS A 36 5.30 6.66 -7.27
N LEU A 37 4.59 6.09 -6.30
CA LEU A 37 3.60 5.03 -6.53
C LEU A 37 2.56 5.47 -7.56
N SER A 38 2.05 4.57 -8.40
CA SER A 38 1.02 4.90 -9.39
C SER A 38 -0.25 5.46 -8.72
N TYR A 39 -0.86 6.51 -9.30
CA TYR A 39 -2.05 7.13 -8.67
C TYR A 39 -3.28 6.22 -8.71
N ALA A 40 -3.45 5.46 -9.77
CA ALA A 40 -4.59 4.56 -9.94
C ALA A 40 -4.20 3.40 -10.86
N GLY A 41 -4.97 2.32 -10.74
CA GLY A 41 -4.97 1.18 -11.64
C GLY A 41 -6.39 0.60 -11.75
N PRO A 42 -6.56 -0.57 -12.37
CA PRO A 42 -7.89 -1.12 -12.66
C PRO A 42 -8.79 -1.34 -11.42
N ASN A 43 -8.20 -1.68 -10.28
CA ASN A 43 -8.90 -1.98 -9.03
C ASN A 43 -8.41 -1.16 -7.83
N PHE A 44 -7.57 -0.15 -8.02
CA PHE A 44 -7.06 0.67 -6.92
C PHE A 44 -6.90 2.16 -7.26
N VAL A 45 -6.98 2.99 -6.23
CA VAL A 45 -6.72 4.44 -6.34
C VAL A 45 -5.88 4.94 -5.16
N GLY A 46 -5.21 6.07 -5.33
CA GLY A 46 -4.57 6.82 -4.26
C GLY A 46 -5.58 7.65 -3.48
N TYR A 47 -5.34 7.81 -2.18
CA TYR A 47 -6.29 8.47 -1.28
C TYR A 47 -6.50 9.98 -1.52
N SER A 48 -5.53 10.68 -2.10
CA SER A 48 -5.57 12.14 -2.29
C SER A 48 -4.65 12.62 -3.40
N THR A 49 -5.22 13.30 -4.40
CA THR A 49 -4.43 13.99 -5.45
C THR A 49 -3.55 15.09 -4.83
N VAL A 50 -4.05 15.83 -3.84
CA VAL A 50 -3.30 16.92 -3.20
C VAL A 50 -2.06 16.37 -2.48
N ALA A 51 -2.21 15.29 -1.71
CA ALA A 51 -1.08 14.69 -1.01
C ALA A 51 -0.06 14.05 -1.96
N ARG A 52 -0.54 13.49 -3.08
CA ARG A 52 0.33 13.03 -4.16
C ARG A 52 1.18 14.16 -4.73
N LEU A 53 0.56 15.31 -5.02
CA LEU A 53 1.26 16.50 -5.53
C LEU A 53 2.24 17.07 -4.50
N ALA A 54 1.88 17.02 -3.22
CA ALA A 54 2.77 17.36 -2.09
C ALA A 54 3.90 16.34 -1.87
N GLY A 55 3.99 15.30 -2.71
CA GLY A 55 5.10 14.35 -2.69
C GLY A 55 5.07 13.34 -1.55
N ARG A 56 3.89 13.02 -1.00
CA ARG A 56 3.71 12.10 0.14
C ARG A 56 3.45 10.64 -0.25
N THR A 57 3.73 10.31 -1.52
CA THR A 57 3.36 9.02 -2.16
C THR A 57 4.58 8.33 -2.79
N TYR A 58 5.77 8.49 -2.19
CA TYR A 58 6.99 7.83 -2.65
C TYR A 58 7.35 6.62 -1.79
N VAL A 59 7.83 5.58 -2.46
CA VAL A 59 8.24 4.30 -1.89
C VAL A 59 9.56 3.85 -2.50
N HIS A 60 10.15 2.80 -1.92
CA HIS A 60 11.23 2.06 -2.54
C HIS A 60 10.76 1.38 -3.84
N SER A 61 11.61 1.32 -4.87
CA SER A 61 11.26 0.73 -6.17
C SER A 61 10.76 -0.71 -6.10
N GLN A 62 11.32 -1.53 -5.20
CA GLN A 62 10.84 -2.89 -4.95
C GLN A 62 9.45 -2.92 -4.28
N VAL A 63 9.15 -1.98 -3.38
CA VAL A 63 7.81 -1.85 -2.77
C VAL A 63 6.77 -1.49 -3.83
N ASP A 64 7.09 -0.57 -4.74
CA ASP A 64 6.22 -0.23 -5.89
C ASP A 64 5.91 -1.47 -6.74
N LYS A 65 6.93 -2.26 -7.11
CA LYS A 65 6.74 -3.52 -7.86
C LYS A 65 5.85 -4.50 -7.11
N ILE A 66 6.06 -4.68 -5.80
CA ILE A 66 5.26 -5.58 -4.97
C ILE A 66 3.79 -5.15 -4.96
N ILE A 67 3.53 -3.86 -4.73
CA ILE A 67 2.17 -3.32 -4.66
C ILE A 67 1.45 -3.45 -6.00
N VAL A 68 2.11 -3.07 -7.10
CA VAL A 68 1.52 -3.19 -8.45
C VAL A 68 1.23 -4.65 -8.79
N ALA A 69 2.14 -5.57 -8.45
CA ALA A 69 1.92 -7.00 -8.66
C ALA A 69 0.78 -7.56 -7.79
N ALA A 70 0.63 -7.07 -6.55
CA ALA A 70 -0.46 -7.46 -5.68
C ALA A 70 -1.82 -6.99 -6.22
N TYR A 71 -1.93 -5.73 -6.67
CA TYR A 71 -3.15 -5.25 -7.29
C TYR A 71 -3.49 -6.00 -8.57
N LYS A 72 -2.47 -6.36 -9.37
CA LYS A 72 -2.67 -7.17 -10.58
C LYS A 72 -3.24 -8.56 -10.27
N ASP A 73 -2.79 -9.21 -9.20
CA ASP A 73 -3.32 -10.49 -8.73
C ASP A 73 -4.76 -10.36 -8.20
N LEU A 74 -5.09 -9.23 -7.58
CA LEU A 74 -6.43 -8.96 -7.06
C LEU A 74 -7.47 -8.69 -8.16
N GLU A 75 -7.06 -8.21 -9.34
CA GLU A 75 -7.98 -8.04 -10.47
C GLU A 75 -8.70 -9.34 -10.83
N THR A 76 -8.01 -10.47 -10.69
CA THR A 76 -8.54 -11.80 -11.03
C THR A 76 -9.04 -12.56 -9.82
N SER A 77 -8.35 -12.48 -8.68
CA SER A 77 -8.71 -13.23 -7.47
C SER A 77 -9.83 -12.61 -6.65
N GLN A 78 -10.07 -11.29 -6.79
CA GLN A 78 -11.12 -10.55 -6.11
C GLN A 78 -11.89 -9.64 -7.09
N PRO A 79 -12.58 -10.23 -8.09
CA PRO A 79 -13.26 -9.45 -9.12
C PRO A 79 -14.31 -8.52 -8.48
N GLY A 80 -14.33 -7.26 -8.90
CA GLY A 80 -15.25 -6.24 -8.40
C GLY A 80 -14.89 -5.63 -7.04
N LYS A 81 -13.80 -6.07 -6.38
CA LYS A 81 -13.28 -5.39 -5.19
C LYS A 81 -12.41 -4.21 -5.58
N VAL A 82 -12.54 -3.12 -4.82
CA VAL A 82 -11.77 -1.89 -5.04
C VAL A 82 -10.92 -1.54 -3.81
N PHE A 83 -9.71 -1.07 -4.05
CA PHE A 83 -8.70 -0.83 -3.02
C PHE A 83 -8.22 0.61 -3.04
N LYS A 84 -7.67 1.07 -1.92
CA LYS A 84 -7.13 2.43 -1.81
C LYS A 84 -5.86 2.43 -0.96
N TYR A 85 -4.76 2.91 -1.53
CA TYR A 85 -3.56 3.18 -0.75
C TYR A 85 -3.56 4.62 -0.23
N ALA A 86 -2.92 4.84 0.91
CA ALA A 86 -2.89 6.10 1.63
C ALA A 86 -1.47 6.68 1.68
N GLU A 87 -1.00 7.10 2.86
CA GLU A 87 0.32 7.69 3.01
C GLU A 87 1.44 6.66 2.87
N THR A 88 2.58 7.13 2.33
CA THR A 88 3.83 6.37 2.20
C THR A 88 4.95 7.28 2.72
N GLY A 89 6.03 7.54 1.99
CA GLY A 89 7.06 8.51 2.35
C GLY A 89 7.26 9.66 1.36
N TYR A 90 8.31 10.43 1.63
CA TYR A 90 8.89 11.40 0.70
C TYR A 90 9.89 10.73 -0.25
N LYS A 91 10.19 11.40 -1.37
CA LYS A 91 11.12 10.91 -2.41
C LYS A 91 12.49 10.56 -1.84
N GLU A 92 13.00 11.39 -0.93
CA GLU A 92 14.27 11.19 -0.24
C GLU A 92 14.10 10.52 1.15
N GLY A 93 12.88 10.09 1.50
CA GLY A 93 12.55 9.59 2.82
C GLY A 93 12.67 10.67 3.91
N GLY A 94 13.22 10.31 5.06
CA GLY A 94 13.43 11.26 6.16
C GLY A 94 12.17 11.51 6.99
N ARG A 95 12.18 12.55 7.82
CA ARG A 95 11.13 12.78 8.83
C ARG A 95 9.78 13.10 8.16
N PHE A 96 8.81 12.20 8.32
CA PHE A 96 7.50 12.28 7.67
C PHE A 96 6.39 12.68 8.64
N LYS A 97 6.29 13.96 9.02
CA LYS A 97 5.22 14.40 9.94
C LYS A 97 3.81 14.19 9.34
N PRO A 98 2.79 13.86 10.17
CA PRO A 98 2.86 13.65 11.61
C PRO A 98 3.32 12.24 12.02
N HIS A 99 3.57 11.35 11.06
CA HIS A 99 4.02 9.98 11.31
C HIS A 99 5.38 9.92 12.01
N LYS A 100 5.55 8.85 12.80
CA LYS A 100 6.83 8.49 13.40
C LYS A 100 7.65 7.55 12.49
N THR A 101 6.99 6.84 11.57
CA THR A 101 7.60 5.90 10.62
C THR A 101 7.64 6.49 9.19
N HIS A 102 7.61 5.66 8.14
CA HIS A 102 7.61 6.05 6.73
C HIS A 102 8.88 6.76 6.24
N ARG A 103 9.99 6.62 6.95
CA ARG A 103 11.21 7.41 6.67
C ARG A 103 12.16 6.80 5.65
N ASN A 104 12.07 5.50 5.36
CA ASN A 104 13.02 4.79 4.50
C ASN A 104 12.38 4.19 3.22
N GLY A 105 11.11 4.51 2.94
CA GLY A 105 10.41 4.03 1.74
C GLY A 105 9.85 2.61 1.83
N LEU A 106 9.90 1.98 2.99
CA LEU A 106 9.44 0.60 3.21
C LEU A 106 8.12 0.48 3.99
N SER A 107 7.41 1.59 4.17
CA SER A 107 6.14 1.62 4.89
C SER A 107 5.05 2.20 3.99
N VAL A 108 3.87 1.59 4.01
CA VAL A 108 2.70 2.06 3.25
C VAL A 108 1.43 1.86 4.07
N ASP A 109 0.63 2.92 4.17
CA ASP A 109 -0.71 2.86 4.71
C ASP A 109 -1.68 2.48 3.58
N PHE A 110 -2.67 1.65 3.90
CA PHE A 110 -3.77 1.30 3.01
C PHE A 110 -5.08 1.53 3.74
N MET A 111 -6.03 2.20 3.09
CA MET A 111 -7.37 2.34 3.66
C MET A 111 -8.04 0.97 3.73
N VAL A 112 -8.81 0.72 4.78
CA VAL A 112 -9.59 -0.52 4.86
C VAL A 112 -10.58 -0.58 3.67
N PRO A 113 -10.63 -1.69 2.93
CA PRO A 113 -11.70 -1.92 1.96
C PRO A 113 -13.05 -1.94 2.70
N VAL A 114 -14.08 -1.38 2.07
CA VAL A 114 -15.43 -1.35 2.64
C VAL A 114 -16.47 -1.79 1.62
N ILE A 115 -17.59 -2.24 2.15
CA ILE A 115 -18.85 -2.38 1.43
C ILE A 115 -19.85 -1.34 1.91
N ASP A 116 -20.74 -0.90 1.02
CA ASP A 116 -21.89 -0.06 1.36
C ASP A 116 -23.10 -0.88 1.84
N GLU A 117 -24.23 -0.22 2.11
CA GLU A 117 -25.48 -0.87 2.55
C GLU A 117 -26.05 -1.88 1.54
N THR A 118 -25.63 -1.82 0.28
CA THR A 118 -26.04 -2.76 -0.78
C THR A 118 -25.11 -3.97 -0.89
N GLY A 119 -24.02 -3.99 -0.11
CA GLY A 119 -22.97 -5.00 -0.17
C GLY A 119 -21.97 -4.78 -1.31
N GLN A 120 -22.02 -3.63 -2.00
CA GLN A 120 -21.08 -3.32 -3.08
C GLN A 120 -19.75 -2.83 -2.51
N SER A 121 -18.64 -3.32 -3.05
CA SER A 121 -17.30 -2.83 -2.69
C SER A 121 -17.11 -1.41 -3.22
N VAL A 122 -16.83 -0.49 -2.31
CA VAL A 122 -16.65 0.93 -2.61
C VAL A 122 -15.40 1.46 -1.92
N HIS A 123 -14.88 2.58 -2.42
CA HIS A 123 -13.76 3.23 -1.76
C HIS A 123 -14.21 3.93 -0.49
N LEU A 124 -13.51 3.68 0.64
CA LEU A 124 -13.66 4.48 1.84
C LEU A 124 -13.50 5.97 1.50
N PRO A 125 -14.42 6.87 1.90
CA PRO A 125 -14.38 8.25 1.47
C PRO A 125 -13.15 8.97 2.05
N THR A 126 -12.41 9.65 1.19
CA THR A 126 -11.23 10.43 1.57
C THR A 126 -11.38 11.86 1.08
N SER A 127 -11.53 12.80 2.00
CA SER A 127 -11.74 14.22 1.72
C SER A 127 -11.03 15.10 2.76
N PRO A 128 -10.77 16.38 2.49
CA PRO A 128 -10.21 17.27 3.51
C PRO A 128 -11.03 17.30 4.83
N LEU A 129 -12.36 17.15 4.75
CA LEU A 129 -13.27 17.19 5.90
C LEU A 129 -13.05 16.03 6.90
N ASN A 130 -12.60 14.86 6.42
CA ASN A 130 -12.29 13.72 7.26
C ASN A 130 -10.80 13.42 7.34
N LYS A 131 -9.96 14.46 7.16
CA LYS A 131 -8.48 14.35 7.11
C LYS A 131 -8.02 13.26 6.14
N PHE A 132 -8.66 13.20 4.97
CA PHE A 132 -8.42 12.21 3.92
C PHE A 132 -8.59 10.76 4.37
N GLY A 133 -9.53 10.49 5.27
CA GLY A 133 -9.84 9.16 5.81
C GLY A 133 -9.43 8.99 7.26
N TYR A 134 -8.31 9.60 7.67
CA TYR A 134 -7.69 9.47 9.02
C TYR A 134 -8.50 10.07 10.19
N ASN A 135 -9.72 10.55 9.95
CA ASN A 135 -10.65 11.01 10.98
C ASN A 135 -11.97 10.23 10.95
N ILE A 136 -11.97 9.06 10.31
CA ILE A 136 -13.02 8.05 10.40
C ILE A 136 -12.68 7.14 11.58
N GLU A 137 -13.71 6.74 12.33
CA GLU A 137 -13.57 5.76 13.41
C GLU A 137 -14.63 4.68 13.22
N PHE A 138 -14.18 3.45 13.02
CA PHE A 138 -15.08 2.29 12.96
C PHE A 138 -15.50 1.84 14.37
N SER A 139 -16.69 1.24 14.47
CA SER A 139 -17.10 0.50 15.68
C SER A 139 -16.25 -0.77 15.84
N SER A 140 -16.31 -1.42 17.01
CA SER A 140 -15.66 -2.72 17.22
C SER A 140 -16.17 -3.84 16.30
N ASN A 141 -17.32 -3.62 15.64
CA ASN A 141 -17.87 -4.52 14.63
C ASN A 141 -17.38 -4.18 13.22
N GLY A 142 -16.57 -3.12 13.06
CA GLY A 142 -16.09 -2.65 11.77
C GLY A 142 -17.13 -1.86 10.98
N GLU A 143 -18.01 -1.13 11.66
CA GLU A 143 -19.07 -0.32 11.02
C GLU A 143 -18.80 1.18 11.18
N TYR A 144 -19.03 1.95 10.11
CA TYR A 144 -18.97 3.41 10.12
C TYR A 144 -20.04 3.97 9.18
N LYS A 145 -21.05 4.64 9.75
CA LYS A 145 -22.23 5.13 8.99
C LYS A 145 -22.86 3.98 8.18
N ASN A 146 -22.84 4.07 6.86
CA ASN A 146 -23.38 3.10 5.93
C ASN A 146 -22.30 2.17 5.34
N TYR A 147 -21.10 2.16 5.93
CA TYR A 147 -19.99 1.33 5.49
C TYR A 147 -19.68 0.25 6.53
N THR A 148 -19.32 -0.93 6.04
CA THR A 148 -18.76 -2.02 6.84
C THR A 148 -17.42 -2.44 6.25
N ILE A 149 -16.44 -2.71 7.12
CA ILE A 149 -15.13 -3.22 6.69
C ILE A 149 -15.31 -4.56 5.96
N ASP A 150 -14.78 -4.62 4.75
CA ASP A 150 -14.68 -5.85 3.97
C ASP A 150 -13.41 -6.60 4.37
N TYR A 151 -13.50 -7.36 5.46
CA TYR A 151 -12.39 -8.13 6.01
C TYR A 151 -11.84 -9.18 5.01
N GLU A 152 -12.70 -9.70 4.13
CA GLU A 152 -12.30 -10.64 3.08
C GLU A 152 -11.40 -9.97 2.05
N ALA A 153 -11.80 -8.79 1.55
CA ALA A 153 -10.97 -8.00 0.63
C ALA A 153 -9.68 -7.52 1.30
N MET A 154 -9.75 -7.08 2.55
CA MET A 154 -8.56 -6.69 3.32
C MET A 154 -7.56 -7.84 3.45
N ALA A 155 -8.03 -9.02 3.87
CA ALA A 155 -7.20 -10.21 4.02
C ALA A 155 -6.60 -10.64 2.68
N ALA A 156 -7.40 -10.65 1.62
CA ALA A 156 -6.92 -10.97 0.27
C ALA A 156 -5.80 -10.03 -0.17
N HIS A 157 -5.90 -8.73 0.11
CA HIS A 157 -4.86 -7.78 -0.25
C HIS A 157 -3.56 -7.97 0.55
N ILE A 158 -3.65 -8.21 1.86
CA ILE A 158 -2.46 -8.53 2.67
C ILE A 158 -1.76 -9.79 2.13
N ILE A 159 -2.53 -10.82 1.75
CA ILE A 159 -1.99 -12.04 1.15
C ILE A 159 -1.35 -11.77 -0.22
N ALA A 160 -1.99 -10.96 -1.06
CA ALA A 160 -1.45 -10.59 -2.37
C ALA A 160 -0.11 -9.84 -2.23
N LEU A 161 -0.02 -8.91 -1.27
CA LEU A 161 1.23 -8.21 -0.93
C LEU A 161 2.31 -9.19 -0.46
N HIS A 162 1.99 -10.06 0.49
CA HIS A 162 2.95 -11.03 1.02
C HIS A 162 3.44 -11.99 -0.07
N ARG A 163 2.54 -12.55 -0.89
CA ARG A 163 2.92 -13.42 -2.02
C ARG A 163 3.76 -12.68 -3.05
N ALA A 164 3.42 -11.43 -3.37
CA ALA A 164 4.20 -10.61 -4.30
C ALA A 164 5.59 -10.27 -3.74
N ALA A 165 5.71 -10.01 -2.44
CA ALA A 165 7.00 -9.83 -1.76
C ALA A 165 7.84 -11.10 -1.84
N LYS A 166 7.28 -12.26 -1.48
CA LYS A 166 7.96 -13.56 -1.54
C LYS A 166 8.47 -13.88 -2.95
N ARG A 167 7.68 -13.61 -3.99
CA ARG A 167 8.10 -13.80 -5.40
C ARG A 167 9.30 -12.92 -5.79
N GLN A 168 9.49 -11.79 -5.12
CA GLN A 168 10.64 -10.90 -5.32
C GLN A 168 11.79 -11.17 -4.33
N GLY A 169 11.72 -12.25 -3.55
CA GLY A 169 12.75 -12.60 -2.57
C GLY A 169 12.72 -11.73 -1.30
N HIS A 170 11.58 -11.11 -1.00
CA HIS A 170 11.38 -10.24 0.15
C HIS A 170 10.24 -10.75 1.04
N ASP A 171 9.97 -10.05 2.14
CA ASP A 171 8.88 -10.37 3.06
C ASP A 171 8.12 -9.12 3.52
N LEU A 172 7.08 -9.32 4.33
CA LEU A 172 6.46 -8.28 5.14
C LEU A 172 7.00 -8.40 6.57
N TRP A 173 7.57 -7.33 7.10
CA TRP A 173 8.03 -7.31 8.49
C TRP A 173 6.84 -7.39 9.45
N ARG A 174 5.82 -6.56 9.23
CA ARG A 174 4.59 -6.57 10.02
C ARG A 174 3.45 -5.82 9.34
N VAL A 175 2.25 -6.15 9.80
CA VAL A 175 1.02 -5.40 9.52
C VAL A 175 0.49 -4.79 10.81
N ILE A 176 0.27 -3.48 10.82
CA ILE A 176 -0.35 -2.77 11.94
C ILE A 176 -1.79 -2.48 11.57
N PHE A 177 -2.71 -3.02 12.36
CA PHE A 177 -4.15 -2.81 12.26
C PHE A 177 -4.74 -2.81 13.66
N ASP A 178 -5.89 -2.18 13.87
CA ASP A 178 -6.52 -2.10 15.19
C ASP A 178 -6.69 -3.49 15.82
N SER A 179 -6.16 -3.65 17.03
CA SER A 179 -6.15 -4.94 17.74
C SER A 179 -7.54 -5.45 18.10
N GLU A 180 -8.53 -4.56 18.25
CA GLU A 180 -9.92 -4.94 18.52
C GLU A 180 -10.61 -5.49 17.26
N LEU A 181 -10.15 -5.10 16.07
CA LEU A 181 -10.69 -5.53 14.77
C LEU A 181 -9.95 -6.71 14.14
N GLN A 182 -8.69 -6.96 14.53
CA GLN A 182 -7.91 -8.12 14.08
C GLN A 182 -8.66 -9.46 14.24
N PRO A 183 -9.42 -9.75 15.33
CA PRO A 183 -10.20 -10.98 15.43
C PRO A 183 -11.21 -11.15 14.30
N ASN A 184 -11.81 -10.08 13.80
CA ASN A 184 -12.75 -10.14 12.68
C ASN A 184 -12.01 -10.43 11.36
N LEU A 185 -10.83 -9.82 11.16
CA LEU A 185 -9.96 -10.11 10.03
C LEU A 185 -9.54 -11.60 10.00
N LEU A 186 -9.19 -12.16 11.16
CA LEU A 186 -8.79 -13.57 11.29
C LEU A 186 -9.94 -14.57 11.21
N LYS A 187 -11.21 -14.12 11.25
CA LYS A 187 -12.38 -14.96 10.98
C LYS A 187 -12.71 -15.08 9.49
N SER A 188 -12.08 -14.27 8.63
CA SER A 188 -12.22 -14.41 7.18
C SER A 188 -11.76 -15.78 6.70
N LYS A 189 -12.16 -16.18 5.49
CA LYS A 189 -11.70 -17.44 4.85
C LYS A 189 -10.18 -17.50 4.67
N TYR A 190 -9.50 -16.36 4.79
CA TYR A 190 -8.05 -16.20 4.70
C TYR A 190 -7.34 -16.17 6.06
N GLY A 191 -8.09 -16.22 7.15
CA GLY A 191 -7.58 -16.04 8.52
C GLY A 191 -6.47 -17.01 8.90
N GLU A 192 -6.55 -18.27 8.48
CA GLU A 192 -5.51 -19.27 8.75
C GLU A 192 -4.17 -18.89 8.10
N TYR A 193 -4.20 -18.50 6.82
CA TYR A 193 -2.99 -18.06 6.12
C TYR A 193 -2.40 -16.83 6.81
N LEU A 194 -3.24 -15.85 7.16
CA LEU A 194 -2.81 -14.65 7.86
C LEU A 194 -2.13 -14.98 9.20
N ALA A 195 -2.74 -15.85 10.01
CA ALA A 195 -2.20 -16.23 11.32
C ALA A 195 -0.86 -16.96 11.21
N GLN A 196 -0.64 -17.74 10.15
CA GLN A 196 0.59 -18.51 9.94
C GLN A 196 1.72 -17.69 9.32
N ASN A 197 1.40 -16.69 8.49
CA ASN A 197 2.39 -16.03 7.63
C ASN A 197 2.59 -14.54 7.93
N ILE A 198 1.67 -13.89 8.65
CA ILE A 198 1.69 -12.44 8.82
C ILE A 198 1.86 -12.07 10.30
N GLN A 199 2.87 -11.25 10.57
CA GLN A 199 3.07 -10.68 11.89
C GLN A 199 2.19 -9.44 12.09
N PHE A 200 1.08 -9.59 12.82
CA PHE A 200 0.26 -8.43 13.22
C PHE A 200 0.81 -7.71 14.46
N SER A 201 0.58 -6.41 14.54
CA SER A 201 0.86 -5.63 15.77
C SER A 201 -0.07 -6.04 16.91
N LYS A 202 0.49 -6.40 18.06
CA LYS A 202 -0.30 -6.84 19.24
C LYS A 202 -0.68 -5.71 20.18
N LYS A 203 0.05 -4.59 20.15
CA LYS A 203 -0.16 -3.46 21.06
C LYS A 203 -1.14 -2.48 20.46
N ARG A 204 -2.11 -2.04 21.28
CA ARG A 204 -2.98 -0.91 20.95
C ARG A 204 -2.13 0.33 20.68
N SER A 205 -2.32 0.94 19.52
CA SER A 205 -1.71 2.22 19.20
C SER A 205 -2.48 3.35 19.88
N TRP A 206 -1.79 4.44 20.22
CA TRP A 206 -2.42 5.63 20.81
C TRP A 206 -3.39 6.32 19.84
N VAL A 207 -3.07 6.26 18.53
CA VAL A 207 -3.98 6.61 17.45
C VAL A 207 -4.63 5.32 16.96
N ARG A 208 -5.95 5.28 16.87
CA ARG A 208 -6.67 4.12 16.31
C ARG A 208 -6.26 3.93 14.84
N HIS A 209 -6.12 2.68 14.42
CA HIS A 209 -5.78 2.30 13.03
C HIS A 209 -6.89 1.37 12.54
N ASP A 210 -8.13 1.87 12.60
CA ASP A 210 -9.32 1.09 12.23
C ASP A 210 -9.83 1.45 10.83
N GLU A 211 -9.47 2.63 10.35
CA GLU A 211 -9.76 3.17 9.03
C GLU A 211 -8.67 2.86 8.00
N HIS A 212 -7.50 2.45 8.47
CA HIS A 212 -6.38 2.03 7.64
C HIS A 212 -5.55 0.95 8.33
N TYR A 213 -4.76 0.22 7.55
CA TYR A 213 -3.72 -0.67 8.04
C TYR A 213 -2.39 -0.28 7.41
N HIS A 214 -1.34 -0.42 8.19
CA HIS A 214 0.01 -0.07 7.82
C HIS A 214 0.82 -1.33 7.57
N VAL A 215 1.53 -1.39 6.46
CA VAL A 215 2.40 -2.51 6.11
C VAL A 215 3.83 -2.02 6.05
N ASP A 216 4.68 -2.64 6.86
CA ASP A 216 6.13 -2.51 6.79
C ASP A 216 6.68 -3.68 5.96
N PHE A 217 7.39 -3.37 4.87
CA PHE A 217 8.06 -4.35 4.01
C PHE A 217 9.46 -4.67 4.55
N GLU A 218 9.85 -5.94 4.48
CA GLU A 218 11.20 -6.39 4.84
C GLU A 218 12.06 -6.48 3.57
N ILE A 219 12.75 -5.39 3.28
CA ILE A 219 13.69 -5.25 2.18
C ILE A 219 15.04 -4.81 2.76
N PRO A 220 16.16 -5.44 2.40
CA PRO A 220 17.48 -5.05 2.91
C PRO A 220 17.80 -3.58 2.64
N CYS A 221 18.23 -2.87 3.69
CA CYS A 221 18.69 -1.48 3.62
C CYS A 221 20.18 -1.38 3.95
N ASN A 222 20.79 -0.28 3.49
CA ASN A 222 22.19 0.06 3.75
C ASN A 222 22.40 0.87 5.04
#